data_AF-A0A1V2TK59-F1
#
_entry.id   AF-A0A1V2TK59-F1
#
_cell.length_a   1.000
_cell.length_b   1.000
_cell.length_c   1.000
_cell.angle_alpha   90.00
_cell.angle_beta   90.00
_cell.angle_gamma   90.00
#
_symmetry.space_group_name_H-M   'P 1'
#
loop_
_entity.id
_entity.type
_entity.pdbx_description
1 polymer ?
#
loop_
_entity_poly.entity_id
_entity_poly.type
_entity_poly.pdbx_seq_one_letter_code
_entity_poly.pdbx_strand_id
1 'polypeptide(L)' 'MASLLTTPVITAEDASDRLRLSTSRAYTAIKRLHESGVIRPLTTRKRDQVWGAGLVLDELDALGARIKKAAT' A
#
# COMPACT_ATOMS: atom_id res chain seq x y z
N MET A 1 -13.36 -6.83 6.21
CA MET A 1 -12.20 -6.47 7.06
C MET A 1 -11.12 -5.94 6.12
N ALA A 2 -10.74 -4.66 6.19
CA ALA A 2 -9.77 -4.09 5.27
C ALA A 2 -8.34 -4.38 5.74
N SER A 3 -7.56 -5.07 4.92
CA SER A 3 -6.15 -5.39 5.18
C SER A 3 -5.29 -5.03 3.98
N LEU A 4 -4.04 -4.61 4.22
CA LEU A 4 -3.05 -4.36 3.15
C LEU A 4 -2.74 -5.61 2.32
N LEU A 5 -3.02 -6.81 2.85
CA LEU A 5 -2.87 -8.07 2.10
C LEU A 5 -3.90 -8.20 0.97
N THR A 6 -5.14 -7.76 1.22
CA THR A 6 -6.24 -7.84 0.25
C THR A 6 -6.36 -6.57 -0.59
N THR A 7 -5.83 -5.45 -0.11
CA THR A 7 -5.80 -4.19 -0.86
C THR A 7 -4.46 -3.50 -0.66
N PRO A 8 -3.43 -3.89 -1.44
CA PRO A 8 -2.05 -3.47 -1.19
C PRO A 8 -1.75 -2.06 -1.67
N VAL A 9 -2.68 -1.40 -2.35
CA VAL A 9 -2.53 -0.02 -2.81
C VAL A 9 -3.63 0.83 -2.19
N ILE A 10 -3.25 1.88 -1.46
CA ILE A 10 -4.17 2.75 -0.72
C ILE A 10 -3.72 4.21 -0.74
N THR A 11 -4.68 5.11 -0.55
CA THR A 11 -4.45 6.50 -0.14
C THR A 11 -4.74 6.69 1.35
N ALA A 12 -4.44 7.87 1.91
CA ALA A 12 -4.87 8.22 3.26
C ALA A 12 -6.40 8.32 3.37
N GLU A 13 -7.06 8.76 2.29
CA GLU A 13 -8.52 8.83 2.19
C GLU A 13 -9.13 7.43 2.24
N ASP A 14 -8.60 6.48 1.46
CA ASP A 14 -9.02 5.06 1.49
C ASP A 14 -8.94 4.49 2.91
N ALA A 15 -7.86 4.78 3.64
CA ALA A 15 -7.68 4.33 5.01
C ALA A 15 -8.70 4.97 5.96
N SER A 16 -8.98 6.26 5.78
CA SER A 16 -10.00 7.00 6.53
C SER A 16 -11.37 6.34 6.37
N ASP A 17 -11.79 6.10 5.14
CA ASP A 17 -13.11 5.56 4.82
C ASP A 17 -13.28 4.11 5.26
N ARG A 18 -12.32 3.25 4.90
CA ARG A 18 -12.42 1.80 5.13
C ARG A 18 -12.29 1.42 6.60
N LEU A 19 -11.49 2.17 7.36
CA LEU A 19 -11.26 1.94 8.79
C LEU A 19 -12.07 2.89 9.68
N ARG A 20 -12.90 3.76 9.07
CA ARG A 20 -13.71 4.79 9.76
C ARG A 20 -12.87 5.63 10.73
N LEU A 21 -11.68 6.01 10.28
CA LEU A 21 -10.77 6.87 11.03
C LEU A 21 -11.07 8.34 10.72
N SER A 22 -10.66 9.24 11.60
CA SER A 22 -10.51 10.64 11.20
C SER A 22 -9.35 10.77 10.21
N THR A 23 -9.41 11.76 9.32
CA THR A 23 -8.33 12.07 8.38
C THR A 23 -6.98 12.21 9.09
N SER A 24 -6.93 12.90 10.24
CA SER A 24 -5.71 13.06 11.05
C SER A 24 -5.12 11.73 11.56
N ARG A 25 -5.99 10.80 11.99
CA ARG A 25 -5.58 9.46 12.42
C ARG A 25 -5.11 8.62 11.23
N ALA A 26 -5.75 8.74 10.07
CA ALA A 26 -5.34 8.07 8.85
C ALA A 26 -3.93 8.50 8.43
N TYR A 27 -3.64 9.81 8.38
CA TYR A 27 -2.30 10.32 8.09
C TYR A 27 -1.26 9.87 9.13
N THR A 28 -1.62 9.84 10.42
CA THR A 28 -0.72 9.34 11.48
C THR A 28 -0.41 7.85 11.29
N ALA A 29 -1.41 7.04 10.94
CA ALA A 29 -1.23 5.61 10.68
C ALA A 29 -0.38 5.37 9.43
N ILE A 30 -0.65 6.07 8.33
CA ILE A 30 0.15 6.04 7.09
C ILE A 30 1.61 6.38 7.41
N LYS A 31 1.86 7.45 8.17
CA LYS A 31 3.22 7.85 8.57
C LYS A 31 3.93 6.73 9.33
N ARG A 32 3.28 6.13 10.33
CA ARG A 32 3.86 5.01 11.11
C ARG A 32 4.14 3.77 10.27
N LEU A 33 3.23 3.42 9.36
CA LEU A 33 3.43 2.29 8.43
C LEU A 33 4.59 2.55 7.47
N HIS A 34 4.74 3.80 7.02
CA HIS A 34 5.85 4.17 6.15
C HIS A 34 7.19 4.15 6.89
N GLU A 35 7.24 4.75 8.08
CA GLU A 35 8.45 4.77 8.92
C GLU A 35 8.91 3.38 9.34
N SER A 36 7.98 2.43 9.47
CA SER A 36 8.29 1.01 9.73
C SER A 36 8.59 0.19 8.47
N GLY A 37 8.53 0.79 7.28
CA GLY A 37 8.80 0.10 6.01
C GLY A 37 7.70 -0.82 5.50
N VAL A 38 6.53 -0.85 6.16
CA VAL A 38 5.39 -1.67 5.73
C VAL A 38 4.82 -1.17 4.40
N ILE A 39 4.79 0.15 4.21
CA ILE A 39 4.35 0.79 2.96
C ILE A 39 5.42 1.72 2.38
N ARG A 40 5.41 1.84 1.06
CA ARG A 40 6.29 2.74 0.30
C ARG A 40 5.48 3.69 -0.60
N PRO A 41 5.97 4.91 -0.86
CA PRO A 41 5.33 5.81 -1.79
C PRO A 41 5.40 5.25 -3.21
N LEU A 42 4.27 5.24 -3.93
CA LEU A 42 4.20 4.88 -5.35
C LEU A 42 4.13 6.11 -6.26
N THR A 43 3.82 7.27 -5.70
CA THR A 43 3.80 8.56 -6.40
C THR A 43 4.73 9.56 -5.71
N THR A 44 5.08 10.64 -6.40
CA THR A 44 6.03 11.67 -5.92
C THR A 44 5.35 12.91 -5.31
N ARG A 45 4.04 13.06 -5.51
CA ARG A 45 3.26 14.21 -5.06
C ARG A 45 2.77 14.05 -3.62
N LYS A 46 2.68 15.14 -2.84
CA LYS A 46 2.17 15.05 -1.45
C LYS A 46 0.64 14.91 -1.34
N ARG A 47 -0.10 15.60 -2.22
CA ARG A 47 -1.55 15.52 -2.27
C ARG A 47 -1.97 14.23 -2.95
N ASP A 48 -2.99 13.55 -2.43
CA ASP A 48 -3.53 12.32 -3.02
C ASP A 48 -2.42 11.29 -3.29
N GLN A 49 -1.51 11.18 -2.31
CA GLN A 49 -0.34 10.30 -2.35
C GLN A 49 -0.78 8.84 -2.27
N VAL A 50 -0.27 8.04 -3.19
CA VAL A 50 -0.54 6.59 -3.26
C VAL A 50 0.57 5.82 -2.56
N TRP A 51 0.15 4.85 -1.75
CA TRP A 51 1.03 4.00 -0.95
C TRP A 51 0.84 2.54 -1.33
N GLY A 52 1.95 1.82 -1.46
CA GLY A 52 1.98 0.40 -1.75
C GLY A 52 2.52 -0.42 -0.57
N ALA A 53 1.86 -1.53 -0.23
CA ALA A 53 2.34 -2.51 0.73
C ALA A 53 3.57 -3.22 0.16
N GLY A 54 4.76 -2.87 0.67
CA GLY A 54 6.03 -3.17 0.00
C GLY A 54 6.22 -4.66 -0.26
N LEU A 55 6.19 -5.47 0.81
CA LEU A 55 6.38 -6.92 0.73
C LEU A 55 5.35 -7.62 -0.17
N VAL A 56 4.11 -7.14 -0.19
CA VAL A 56 3.05 -7.74 -1.01
C VAL A 56 3.32 -7.46 -2.48
N LEU A 57 3.65 -6.21 -2.82
CA LEU A 57 3.95 -5.84 -4.20
C LEU A 57 5.22 -6.54 -4.71
N ASP A 58 6.24 -6.67 -3.87
CA ASP A 58 7.48 -7.38 -4.23
C ASP A 58 7.23 -8.86 -4.55
N GLU A 59 6.38 -9.53 -3.76
CA GLU A 59 6.00 -10.92 -4.03
C GLU A 59 5.14 -11.04 -5.31
N LEU A 60 4.22 -10.10 -5.55
CA LEU A 60 3.41 -10.11 -6.78
C LEU A 60 4.29 -9.92 -8.03
N ASP A 61 5.29 -9.04 -7.97
CA ASP A 61 6.26 -8.85 -9.05
C ASP A 61 7.11 -10.12 -9.27
N ALA A 62 7.59 -10.74 -8.18
CA ALA A 62 8.35 -11.99 -8.24
C ALA A 62 7.53 -13.15 -8.82
N LEU A 63 6.27 -13.28 -8.43
CA LEU A 63 5.33 -14.26 -8.99
C LEU A 63 5.10 -14.01 -10.48
N GLY A 64 4.88 -12.75 -10.88
CA GLY A 64 4.73 -12.37 -12.28
C GLY A 64 5.93 -12.78 -13.13
N ALA A 65 7.15 -12.56 -12.62
CA ALA A 65 8.37 -12.96 -13.30
C ALA A 65 8.47 -14.49 -13.47
N ARG A 66 8.07 -15.27 -12.45
CA ARG A 66 8.06 -16.75 -12.51
C ARG A 66 7.03 -17.27 -13.51
N ILE A 67 5.83 -16.70 -13.54
CA ILE A 67 4.78 -17.05 -14.51
C ILE A 67 5.25 -16.77 -15.93
N LYS A 68 5.82 -15.58 -16.17
CA LYS A 68 6.36 -15.20 -17.48
C LYS A 68 7.43 -16.18 -17.95
N LYS A 69 8.33 -16.59 -17.05
CA LYS A 69 9.38 -17.59 -17.34
C LYS A 69 8.81 -18.96 -17.71
N ALA A 70 7.70 -19.39 -17.09
CA ALA A 70 7.09 -20.69 -17.38
C ALA A 70 6.25 -20.71 -18.67
N ALA A 71 5.80 -19.53 -19.14
CA ALA A 71 5.00 -19.37 -20.35
C ALA A 71 5.84 -19.19 -21.64
N THR A 72 7.17 -19.15 -21.53
CA THR A 72 8.13 -19.06 -22.64
C THR A 72 8.93 -20.35 -22.72
#